data_AF-A0A857MI66-F1
#
_entry.id   AF-A0A857MI66-F1
#
_cell.length_a   1.000
_cell.length_b   1.000
_cell.length_c   1.000
_cell.angle_alpha   90.00
_cell.angle_beta   90.00
_cell.angle_gamma   90.00
#
_symmetry.space_group_name_H-M   'P 1'
#
loop_
_entity.id
_entity.type
_entity.pdbx_description
1 polymer ?
#
loop_
_entity_poly.entity_id
_entity_poly.type
_entity_poly.pdbx_seq_one_letter_code
_entity_poly.pdbx_strand_id
1 'polypeptide(L)'
;MHRSLTTKIILLLTTVAAAAVGTWLLWSYIFSFQTVTFHFDRQLGYIELSGNNQPNYYPADNQPVKLKKGTYQVRSVGAHIAADRHAQVIDGSTSNITAEFGYSRSYLDTLYLGEQQVIESTLIAAYPKVATDYDIRHGKLYHLGEVYGASLVMRDQSNDNADILHVLMEKKNGSWIILSKPPMPILSAPLYPSISRNILVDINRAQ
;
A
#
# COMPACT_ATOMS: atom_id res chain seq x y z
N MET A 1 45.14 16.69 -56.71
CA MET A 1 45.30 16.69 -55.24
C MET A 1 44.98 15.29 -54.70
N HIS A 2 45.99 14.42 -54.54
CA HIS A 2 45.80 13.11 -53.88
C HIS A 2 45.86 13.31 -52.36
N ARG A 3 44.75 13.10 -51.64
CA ARG A 3 44.80 12.97 -50.18
C ARG A 3 45.71 11.79 -49.82
N SER A 4 46.66 12.00 -48.90
CA SER A 4 47.59 10.96 -48.46
C SER A 4 46.84 9.79 -47.81
N LEU A 5 47.44 8.60 -47.87
CA LEU A 5 46.91 7.39 -47.25
C LEU A 5 46.56 7.61 -45.77
N THR A 6 47.38 8.39 -45.06
CA THR A 6 47.16 8.79 -43.66
C THR A 6 45.87 9.59 -43.47
N THR A 7 45.54 10.54 -44.36
CA THR A 7 44.27 11.28 -44.27
C THR A 7 43.06 10.36 -44.47
N LYS A 8 43.16 9.35 -45.34
CA LYS A 8 42.07 8.39 -45.56
C LYS A 8 41.87 7.45 -44.35
N ILE A 9 42.96 7.00 -43.73
CA ILE A 9 42.93 6.16 -42.53
C ILE A 9 42.34 6.94 -41.34
N ILE A 10 42.76 8.18 -41.13
CA ILE A 10 42.21 9.05 -40.07
C ILE A 10 40.72 9.26 -40.28
N LEU A 11 40.29 9.57 -41.51
CA LEU A 11 38.87 9.75 -41.83
C LEU A 11 38.06 8.48 -41.53
N LEU A 12 38.56 7.30 -41.93
CA LEU A 12 37.93 6.01 -41.64
C LEU A 12 37.82 5.75 -40.13
N LEU A 13 38.90 5.95 -39.37
CA LEU A 13 38.90 5.76 -37.92
C LEU A 13 37.91 6.70 -37.23
N THR A 14 37.84 7.97 -37.64
CA THR A 14 36.86 8.91 -37.08
C THR A 14 35.43 8.50 -37.39
N THR A 15 35.14 7.98 -38.59
CA THR A 15 33.80 7.49 -38.93
C THR A 15 33.41 6.25 -38.13
N VAL A 16 34.34 5.31 -37.92
CA VAL A 16 34.11 4.11 -37.13
C VAL A 16 33.89 4.46 -35.65
N ALA A 17 34.69 5.37 -35.10
CA ALA A 17 34.52 5.85 -33.73
C ALA A 17 33.17 6.55 -33.53
N ALA A 18 32.76 7.42 -34.45
CA ALA A 18 31.46 8.10 -34.40
C ALA A 18 30.30 7.10 -34.48
N ALA A 19 30.39 6.08 -35.35
CA ALA A 19 29.40 5.02 -35.44
C ALA A 19 29.32 4.19 -34.14
N ALA A 20 30.46 3.85 -33.54
CA ALA A 20 30.51 3.12 -32.28
C ALA A 20 29.84 3.90 -31.12
N VAL A 21 30.13 5.21 -31.02
CA VAL A 21 29.48 6.09 -30.02
C VAL A 21 27.98 6.16 -30.26
N GLY A 22 27.53 6.34 -31.50
CA GLY A 22 26.10 6.36 -31.84
C GLY A 22 25.40 5.05 -31.48
N THR A 23 26.03 3.92 -31.78
CA THR A 23 25.50 2.59 -31.44
C THR A 23 25.42 2.40 -29.94
N TRP A 24 26.45 2.80 -29.19
CA TRP A 24 26.47 2.75 -27.73
C TRP A 24 25.40 3.63 -27.09
N LEU A 25 25.19 4.85 -27.60
CA LEU A 25 24.13 5.75 -27.13
C LEU A 25 22.75 5.13 -27.36
N LEU A 26 22.48 4.58 -28.55
CA LEU A 26 21.22 3.88 -28.84
C LEU A 26 21.02 2.67 -27.94
N TRP A 27 22.08 1.88 -27.71
CA TRP A 27 22.04 0.75 -26.80
C TRP A 27 21.69 1.19 -25.37
N SER A 28 22.41 2.17 -24.85
CA SER A 28 22.20 2.71 -23.50
C SER A 28 20.76 3.22 -23.31
N TYR A 29 20.20 3.87 -24.33
CA TYR A 29 18.81 4.33 -24.31
C TYR A 29 17.83 3.15 -24.26
N ILE A 30 17.99 2.12 -25.09
CA ILE A 30 17.10 0.94 -25.08
C ILE A 30 17.13 0.23 -23.72
N PHE A 31 18.31 0.06 -23.12
CA PHE A 31 18.46 -0.57 -21.80
C PHE A 31 18.02 0.31 -20.64
N SER A 32 17.70 1.59 -20.88
CA SER A 32 17.16 2.50 -19.87
C SER A 32 15.69 2.25 -19.54
N PHE A 33 15.01 1.34 -20.24
CA PHE A 33 13.61 1.01 -20.02
C PHE A 33 13.42 -0.35 -19.34
N GLN A 34 12.28 -0.51 -18.68
CA GLN A 34 11.80 -1.72 -18.06
C GLN A 34 10.32 -1.93 -18.42
N THR A 35 9.93 -3.17 -18.70
CA THR A 35 8.52 -3.53 -18.82
C THR A 35 8.00 -3.94 -17.45
N VAL A 36 6.90 -3.31 -17.03
CA VAL A 36 6.31 -3.45 -15.71
C VAL A 36 4.80 -3.66 -15.87
N THR A 37 4.23 -4.57 -15.10
CA THR A 37 2.77 -4.77 -14.99
C THR A 37 2.29 -4.28 -13.63
N PHE A 38 1.23 -3.48 -13.63
CA PHE A 38 0.58 -3.01 -12.41
C PHE A 38 -0.64 -3.87 -12.10
N HIS A 39 -0.80 -4.23 -10.82
CA HIS A 39 -1.91 -5.03 -10.31
C HIS A 39 -2.67 -4.22 -9.27
N PHE A 40 -3.96 -3.99 -9.50
CA PHE A 40 -4.84 -3.27 -8.57
C PHE A 40 -6.32 -3.57 -8.84
N ASP A 41 -7.17 -3.33 -7.85
CA ASP A 41 -8.61 -3.48 -8.05
C ASP A 41 -9.19 -2.28 -8.82
N ARG A 42 -9.40 -2.50 -10.12
CA ARG A 42 -10.00 -1.49 -11.03
C ARG A 42 -11.42 -1.07 -10.66
N GLN A 43 -12.14 -1.85 -9.85
CA GLN A 43 -13.49 -1.47 -9.39
C GLN A 43 -13.43 -0.36 -8.34
N LEU A 44 -12.34 -0.30 -7.60
CA LEU A 44 -12.12 0.68 -6.53
C LEU A 44 -11.51 1.98 -7.07
N GLY A 45 -10.73 1.92 -8.14
CA GLY A 45 -10.08 3.10 -8.71
C GLY A 45 -8.99 2.80 -9.75
N TYR A 46 -8.08 3.76 -9.89
CA TYR A 46 -6.92 3.67 -10.78
C TYR A 46 -5.67 4.24 -10.12
N ILE A 47 -4.52 4.02 -10.75
CA ILE A 47 -3.23 4.54 -10.30
C ILE A 47 -2.80 5.71 -11.18
N GLU A 48 -2.26 6.74 -10.55
CA GLU A 48 -1.53 7.83 -11.19
C GLU A 48 -0.03 7.69 -10.89
N LEU A 49 0.79 7.63 -11.93
CA LEU A 49 2.25 7.69 -11.85
C LEU A 49 2.72 9.09 -12.23
N SER A 50 3.55 9.70 -11.39
CA SER A 50 4.17 11.00 -11.65
C SER A 50 5.68 10.94 -11.38
N GLY A 51 6.51 11.52 -12.25
CA GLY A 51 7.96 11.48 -12.07
C GLY A 51 8.76 11.70 -13.36
N ASN A 52 10.08 11.86 -13.22
CA ASN A 52 11.04 11.96 -14.33
C ASN A 52 10.78 13.09 -15.35
N ASN A 53 10.20 14.22 -14.94
CA ASN A 53 9.81 15.33 -15.83
C ASN A 53 8.89 14.91 -16.99
N GLN A 54 8.14 13.82 -16.81
CA GLN A 54 7.17 13.31 -17.77
C GLN A 54 5.74 13.71 -17.34
N PRO A 55 4.79 13.80 -18.28
CA PRO A 55 3.36 13.86 -17.96
C PRO A 55 2.94 12.69 -17.06
N ASN A 56 1.88 12.89 -16.29
CA ASN A 56 1.32 11.83 -15.46
C ASN A 56 0.86 10.67 -16.36
N TYR A 57 1.14 9.45 -15.92
CA TYR A 57 0.81 8.22 -16.63
C TYR A 57 -0.17 7.39 -15.80
N TYR A 58 -1.12 6.75 -16.48
CA TYR A 58 -2.21 5.99 -15.86
C TYR A 58 -2.16 4.55 -16.38
N PRO A 59 -1.41 3.65 -15.72
CA PRO A 59 -1.34 2.25 -16.14
C PRO A 59 -2.72 1.60 -16.05
N ALA A 60 -3.06 0.78 -17.03
CA ALA A 60 -4.20 -0.13 -16.91
C ALA A 60 -3.82 -1.34 -16.06
N ASP A 61 -4.79 -1.83 -15.27
CA ASP A 61 -4.63 -3.04 -14.48
C ASP A 61 -4.31 -4.25 -15.37
N ASN A 62 -3.36 -5.08 -14.93
CA ASN A 62 -2.93 -6.30 -15.62
C ASN A 62 -2.40 -6.09 -17.05
N GLN A 63 -1.98 -4.86 -17.40
CA GLN A 63 -1.38 -4.56 -18.70
C GLN A 63 0.10 -4.17 -18.56
N PRO A 64 0.99 -4.75 -19.40
CA PRO A 64 2.39 -4.39 -19.38
C PRO A 64 2.60 -2.99 -19.95
N VAL A 65 3.34 -2.16 -19.23
CA VAL A 65 3.80 -0.85 -19.68
C VAL A 65 5.33 -0.80 -19.71
N LYS A 66 5.87 -0.19 -20.76
CA LYS A 66 7.30 0.11 -20.85
C LYS A 66 7.58 1.48 -20.22
N LEU A 67 8.25 1.49 -19.07
CA LEU A 67 8.63 2.69 -18.34
C LEU A 67 10.15 2.89 -18.37
N LYS A 68 10.59 4.14 -18.29
CA LYS A 68 12.01 4.43 -18.06
C LYS A 68 12.36 4.01 -16.64
N LYS A 69 13.53 3.42 -16.44
CA LYS A 69 14.04 3.12 -15.09
C LYS A 69 14.23 4.41 -14.30
N GLY A 70 13.90 4.37 -13.02
CA GLY A 70 13.93 5.53 -12.13
C GLY A 70 12.85 5.47 -11.05
N THR A 71 12.71 6.54 -10.28
CA THR A 71 11.75 6.62 -9.17
C THR A 71 10.49 7.36 -9.61
N TYR A 72 9.34 6.75 -9.40
CA TYR A 72 8.02 7.31 -9.67
C TYR A 72 7.26 7.53 -8.36
N GLN A 73 6.46 8.58 -8.30
CA GLN A 73 5.45 8.77 -7.26
C GLN A 73 4.16 8.11 -7.74
N VAL A 74 3.76 7.06 -7.03
CA VAL A 74 2.52 6.31 -7.27
C VAL A 74 1.46 6.87 -6.35
N ARG A 75 0.29 7.18 -6.90
CA ARG A 75 -0.89 7.63 -6.16
C ARG A 75 -2.10 6.80 -6.53
N SER A 76 -2.84 6.35 -5.54
CA SER A 76 -4.13 5.70 -5.73
C SER A 76 -5.24 6.75 -5.85
N VAL A 77 -6.15 6.58 -6.81
CA VAL A 77 -7.24 7.52 -7.07
C VAL A 77 -8.57 6.77 -7.21
N GLY A 78 -9.56 7.18 -6.42
CA GLY A 78 -10.91 6.66 -6.44
C GLY A 78 -11.83 7.46 -5.53
N ALA A 79 -13.15 7.27 -5.63
CA ALA A 79 -14.15 8.11 -4.95
C ALA A 79 -13.98 8.15 -3.42
N HIS A 80 -13.58 7.03 -2.83
CA HIS A 80 -13.41 6.87 -1.38
C HIS A 80 -12.01 6.41 -1.00
N ILE A 81 -11.07 6.39 -1.94
CA ILE A 81 -9.72 5.88 -1.72
C ILE A 81 -8.85 6.94 -1.03
N ALA A 82 -8.04 6.50 -0.07
CA ALA A 82 -7.00 7.33 0.53
C ALA A 82 -6.00 7.76 -0.55
N ALA A 83 -5.78 9.06 -0.68
CA ALA A 83 -4.95 9.65 -1.73
C ALA A 83 -3.44 9.58 -1.40
N ASP A 84 -2.99 8.46 -0.84
CA ASP A 84 -1.61 8.29 -0.39
C ASP A 84 -0.65 8.22 -1.57
N ARG A 85 0.53 8.83 -1.40
CA ARG A 85 1.62 8.80 -2.36
C ARG A 85 2.79 8.00 -1.81
N HIS A 86 3.34 7.12 -2.62
CA HIS A 86 4.56 6.41 -2.29
C HIS A 86 5.55 6.42 -3.46
N ALA A 87 6.83 6.41 -3.13
CA ALA A 87 7.89 6.30 -4.10
C ALA A 87 8.06 4.83 -4.52
N GLN A 88 8.01 4.58 -5.82
CA GLN A 88 8.25 3.28 -6.43
C GLN A 88 9.47 3.37 -7.33
N VAL A 89 10.48 2.55 -7.04
CA VAL A 89 11.67 2.43 -7.89
C VAL A 89 11.38 1.40 -8.98
N ILE A 90 11.66 1.77 -10.23
CA ILE A 90 11.64 0.89 -11.40
C ILE A 90 13.09 0.65 -11.82
N ASP A 91 13.56 -0.58 -11.64
CA ASP A 91 14.91 -1.02 -12.05
C ASP A 91 14.85 -2.21 -13.01
N GLY A 92 16.00 -2.84 -13.30
CA GLY A 92 16.06 -4.00 -14.21
C GLY A 92 15.38 -5.27 -13.71
N SER A 93 15.02 -5.34 -12.43
CA SER A 93 14.37 -6.47 -11.78
C SER A 93 12.87 -6.26 -11.54
N THR A 94 12.41 -5.01 -11.59
CA THR A 94 10.99 -4.67 -11.39
C THR A 94 10.15 -5.17 -12.57
N SER A 95 9.32 -6.18 -12.34
CA SER A 95 8.41 -6.73 -13.36
C SER A 95 6.94 -6.55 -13.00
N ASN A 96 6.63 -6.59 -11.70
CA ASN A 96 5.27 -6.51 -11.18
C ASN A 96 5.23 -5.52 -10.02
N ILE A 97 4.20 -4.68 -10.00
CA ILE A 97 3.92 -3.75 -8.90
C ILE A 97 2.47 -3.92 -8.51
N THR A 98 2.23 -4.28 -7.25
CA THR A 98 0.88 -4.35 -6.69
C THR A 98 0.61 -3.06 -5.94
N ALA A 99 -0.47 -2.37 -6.30
CA ALA A 99 -0.94 -1.23 -5.53
C ALA A 99 -2.15 -1.64 -4.70
N GLU A 100 -1.97 -1.60 -3.39
CA GLU A 100 -3.05 -1.82 -2.45
C GLU A 100 -3.82 -0.51 -2.25
N PHE A 101 -5.16 -0.60 -2.33
CA PHE A 101 -6.03 0.52 -2.06
C PHE A 101 -6.61 0.38 -0.66
N GLY A 102 -6.69 1.51 0.05
CA GLY A 102 -7.40 1.63 1.31
C GLY A 102 -8.38 2.78 1.22
N TYR A 103 -9.50 2.68 1.94
CA TYR A 103 -10.44 3.78 2.04
C TYR A 103 -9.88 4.94 2.86
N SER A 104 -10.35 6.14 2.52
CA SER A 104 -10.04 7.35 3.25
C SER A 104 -10.61 7.27 4.66
N ARG A 105 -9.99 8.00 5.59
CA ARG A 105 -10.44 8.00 6.99
C ARG A 105 -11.90 8.41 7.14
N SER A 106 -12.32 9.47 6.45
CA SER A 106 -13.70 9.96 6.51
C SER A 106 -14.72 8.95 6.00
N TYR A 107 -14.37 8.16 4.98
CA TYR A 107 -15.24 7.10 4.48
C TYR A 107 -15.29 5.92 5.43
N LEU A 108 -14.16 5.51 5.99
CA LEU A 108 -14.10 4.47 7.02
C LEU A 108 -14.91 4.84 8.27
N ASP A 109 -14.89 6.10 8.69
CA ASP A 109 -15.72 6.60 9.80
C ASP A 109 -17.22 6.50 9.45
N THR A 110 -17.60 6.80 8.20
CA THR A 110 -18.98 6.64 7.73
C THR A 110 -19.42 5.17 7.72
N LEU A 111 -18.57 4.27 7.22
CA LEU A 111 -18.83 2.83 7.25
C LEU A 111 -18.94 2.31 8.69
N TYR A 112 -18.08 2.81 9.59
CA TYR A 112 -18.08 2.40 10.98
C TYR A 112 -19.42 2.70 11.66
N LEU A 113 -20.01 3.88 11.42
CA LEU A 113 -21.32 4.22 11.98
C LEU A 113 -22.43 3.23 11.56
N GLY A 114 -22.36 2.69 10.33
CA GLY A 114 -23.30 1.68 9.86
C GLY A 114 -23.07 0.28 10.42
N GLU A 115 -21.82 -0.05 10.78
CA GLU A 115 -21.43 -1.39 11.24
C GLU A 115 -21.33 -1.51 12.77
N GLN A 116 -21.25 -0.37 13.48
CA GLN A 116 -20.94 -0.29 14.90
C GLN A 116 -21.80 -1.23 15.75
N GLN A 117 -23.13 -1.19 15.56
CA GLN A 117 -24.05 -2.03 16.33
C GLN A 117 -23.80 -3.54 16.12
N VAL A 118 -23.49 -3.95 14.89
CA VAL A 118 -23.22 -5.36 14.56
C VAL A 118 -21.87 -5.81 15.13
N ILE A 119 -20.87 -4.95 15.05
CA ILE A 119 -19.54 -5.18 15.64
C ILE A 119 -19.66 -5.36 17.16
N GLU A 120 -20.30 -4.40 17.84
CA GLU A 120 -20.44 -4.42 19.31
C GLU A 120 -21.28 -5.62 19.78
N SER A 121 -22.40 -5.91 19.11
CA SER A 121 -23.21 -7.08 19.46
C SER A 121 -22.47 -8.40 19.24
N THR A 122 -21.65 -8.51 18.19
CA THR A 122 -20.78 -9.67 17.96
C THR A 122 -19.76 -9.82 19.10
N LEU A 123 -19.14 -8.72 19.51
CA LEU A 123 -18.17 -8.72 20.61
C LEU A 123 -18.81 -9.11 21.95
N ILE A 124 -19.96 -8.51 22.28
CA ILE A 124 -20.69 -8.76 23.52
C ILE A 124 -21.22 -10.20 23.56
N ALA A 125 -21.69 -10.74 22.44
CA ALA A 125 -22.14 -12.13 22.37
C ALA A 125 -21.00 -13.11 22.69
N ALA A 126 -19.78 -12.84 22.22
CA ALA A 126 -18.61 -13.66 22.52
C ALA A 126 -18.06 -13.43 23.95
N TYR A 127 -18.15 -12.20 24.45
CA TYR A 127 -17.63 -11.79 25.75
C TYR A 127 -18.65 -10.92 26.49
N PRO A 128 -19.65 -11.51 27.17
CA PRO A 128 -20.75 -10.75 27.79
C PRO A 128 -20.31 -9.71 28.83
N LYS A 129 -19.19 -9.94 29.51
CA LYS A 129 -18.59 -8.99 30.47
C LYS A 129 -18.17 -7.66 29.83
N VAL A 130 -17.94 -7.62 28.51
CA VAL A 130 -17.66 -6.36 27.81
C VAL A 130 -18.83 -5.38 28.00
N ALA A 131 -20.08 -5.86 28.03
CA ALA A 131 -21.24 -5.00 28.20
C ALA A 131 -21.32 -4.37 29.59
N THR A 132 -20.81 -5.03 30.64
CA THR A 132 -20.96 -4.61 32.04
C THR A 132 -19.69 -3.98 32.63
N ASP A 133 -18.52 -4.45 32.23
CA ASP A 133 -17.27 -4.15 32.92
C ASP A 133 -16.35 -3.20 32.12
N TYR A 134 -16.61 -3.02 30.81
CA TYR A 134 -15.71 -2.31 29.90
C TYR A 134 -16.41 -1.23 29.06
N ASP A 135 -15.68 -0.15 28.79
CA ASP A 135 -15.98 0.78 27.71
C ASP A 135 -15.20 0.39 26.45
N ILE A 136 -15.89 0.34 25.31
CA ILE A 136 -15.26 0.20 24.00
C ILE A 136 -14.85 1.60 23.54
N ARG A 137 -13.54 1.81 23.37
CA ARG A 137 -12.95 3.10 22.99
C ARG A 137 -12.10 2.96 21.74
N HIS A 138 -11.92 4.10 21.04
CA HIS A 138 -11.07 4.21 19.85
C HIS A 138 -11.42 3.22 18.73
N GLY A 139 -12.68 2.77 18.68
CA GLY A 139 -13.17 1.83 17.68
C GLY A 139 -13.06 2.42 16.28
N LYS A 140 -12.41 1.69 15.37
CA LYS A 140 -12.26 2.14 13.99
C LYS A 140 -12.04 1.03 12.99
N LEU A 141 -12.42 1.32 11.75
CA LEU A 141 -12.20 0.45 10.59
C LEU A 141 -10.89 0.80 9.86
N TYR A 142 -10.35 -0.19 9.15
CA TYR A 142 -9.11 -0.12 8.36
C TYR A 142 -9.25 -0.76 6.98
N HIS A 143 -8.26 -0.56 6.12
CA HIS A 143 -8.23 -1.04 4.73
C HIS A 143 -9.48 -0.61 3.95
N LEU A 144 -10.30 -1.55 3.48
CA LEU A 144 -11.56 -1.33 2.77
C LEU A 144 -12.77 -1.45 3.70
N GLY A 145 -12.58 -1.31 5.02
CA GLY A 145 -13.65 -1.39 6.02
C GLY A 145 -13.89 -2.79 6.59
N GLU A 146 -13.04 -3.76 6.23
CA GLU A 146 -13.15 -5.17 6.61
C GLU A 146 -12.37 -5.51 7.88
N VAL A 147 -11.46 -4.65 8.35
CA VAL A 147 -10.73 -4.86 9.61
C VAL A 147 -11.19 -3.83 10.62
N TYR A 148 -11.50 -4.27 11.84
CA TYR A 148 -11.88 -3.43 12.96
C TYR A 148 -10.90 -3.59 14.12
N GLY A 149 -10.57 -2.47 14.76
CA GLY A 149 -9.78 -2.44 15.98
C GLY A 149 -10.37 -1.50 17.02
N ALA A 150 -10.27 -1.87 18.30
CA ALA A 150 -10.69 -1.06 19.42
C ALA A 150 -9.94 -1.41 20.71
N SER A 151 -10.02 -0.52 21.68
CA SER A 151 -9.52 -0.71 23.04
C SER A 151 -10.69 -0.93 24.00
N LEU A 152 -10.56 -1.90 24.91
CA LEU A 152 -11.48 -2.15 26.01
C LEU A 152 -10.84 -1.60 27.27
N VAL A 153 -11.50 -0.60 27.87
CA VAL A 153 -11.04 0.06 29.08
C VAL A 153 -12.00 -0.32 30.20
N MET A 154 -11.49 -0.88 31.30
CA MET A 154 -12.31 -1.21 32.46
C MET A 154 -13.01 0.05 33.00
N ARG A 155 -14.31 -0.06 33.28
CA ARG A 155 -15.10 1.06 33.83
C ARG A 155 -14.72 1.36 35.27
N ASP A 156 -14.45 0.31 36.03
CA ASP A 156 -13.96 0.45 37.40
C ASP A 156 -12.46 0.75 37.38
N GLN A 157 -12.12 2.02 37.56
CA GLN A 157 -10.74 2.50 37.63
C GLN A 157 -10.19 2.50 39.07
N SER A 158 -10.88 1.88 40.04
CA SER A 158 -10.36 1.77 41.41
C SER A 158 -9.10 0.89 41.52
N ASN A 159 -8.80 0.15 40.46
CA ASN A 159 -7.57 -0.62 40.32
C ASN A 159 -6.60 0.11 39.39
N ASP A 160 -5.52 0.68 39.95
CA ASP A 160 -4.43 1.33 39.21
C ASP A 160 -3.71 0.38 38.22
N ASN A 161 -3.99 -0.93 38.24
CA ASN A 161 -3.44 -1.95 37.35
C ASN A 161 -4.47 -2.51 36.35
N ALA A 162 -5.55 -1.79 36.04
CA ALA A 162 -6.51 -2.25 35.03
C ALA A 162 -5.89 -2.19 33.62
N ASP A 163 -5.48 -3.35 33.10
CA ASP A 163 -4.92 -3.46 31.74
C ASP A 163 -5.93 -3.04 30.67
N ILE A 164 -5.49 -2.23 29.71
CA ILE A 164 -6.23 -1.97 28.47
C ILE A 164 -6.10 -3.20 27.58
N LEU A 165 -7.24 -3.76 27.18
CA LEU A 165 -7.29 -4.90 26.25
C LEU A 165 -7.60 -4.41 24.84
N HIS A 166 -7.07 -5.06 23.82
CA HIS A 166 -7.32 -4.73 22.43
C HIS A 166 -8.15 -5.82 21.75
N VAL A 167 -9.14 -5.35 20.99
CA VAL A 167 -10.00 -6.17 20.14
C VAL A 167 -9.58 -5.97 18.69
N LEU A 168 -9.41 -7.09 17.99
CA LEU A 168 -9.18 -7.15 16.56
C LEU A 168 -10.24 -8.04 15.93
N MET A 169 -10.96 -7.52 14.94
CA MET A 169 -11.99 -8.26 14.21
C MET A 169 -11.80 -8.09 12.70
N GLU A 170 -12.27 -9.07 11.95
CA GLU A 170 -12.24 -9.07 10.49
C GLU A 170 -13.60 -9.52 9.94
N LYS A 171 -14.10 -8.80 8.93
CA LYS A 171 -15.34 -9.12 8.24
C LYS A 171 -15.07 -10.15 7.15
N LYS A 172 -15.60 -11.35 7.31
CA LYS A 172 -15.52 -12.43 6.29
C LYS A 172 -16.92 -12.83 5.86
N ASN A 173 -17.15 -12.88 4.56
CA ASN A 173 -18.44 -13.26 3.98
C ASN A 173 -19.63 -12.49 4.59
N GLY A 174 -19.45 -11.19 4.83
CA GLY A 174 -20.48 -10.31 5.40
C GLY A 174 -20.63 -10.38 6.92
N SER A 175 -19.92 -11.27 7.62
CA SER A 175 -20.01 -11.43 9.08
C SER A 175 -18.71 -11.03 9.78
N TRP A 176 -18.82 -10.38 10.94
CA TRP A 176 -17.67 -10.02 11.76
C TRP A 176 -17.15 -11.22 12.55
N ILE A 177 -15.85 -11.45 12.50
CA ILE A 177 -15.17 -12.53 13.22
C ILE A 177 -14.12 -11.92 14.14
N ILE A 178 -14.17 -12.26 15.43
CA ILE A 178 -13.15 -11.84 16.39
C ILE A 178 -11.88 -12.65 16.15
N LEU A 179 -10.77 -11.95 15.91
CA LEU A 179 -9.44 -12.53 15.73
C LEU A 179 -8.68 -12.62 17.07
N SER A 180 -8.74 -11.57 17.90
CA SER A 180 -8.14 -11.61 19.24
C SER A 180 -9.03 -12.37 20.21
N LYS A 181 -8.79 -13.68 20.32
CA LYS A 181 -9.52 -14.59 21.21
C LYS A 181 -8.59 -15.15 22.30
N PRO A 182 -8.68 -14.67 23.56
CA PRO A 182 -9.46 -13.52 24.05
C PRO A 182 -8.87 -12.16 23.60
N PRO A 183 -9.58 -11.03 23.85
CA PRO A 183 -9.00 -9.70 23.78
C PRO A 183 -7.72 -9.64 24.63
N MET A 184 -6.69 -8.95 24.13
CA MET A 184 -5.33 -9.05 24.66
C MET A 184 -4.64 -7.69 24.77
N PRO A 185 -3.73 -7.50 25.72
CA PRO A 185 -3.08 -6.20 25.93
C PRO A 185 -2.20 -5.76 24.76
N ILE A 186 -1.67 -6.70 23.96
CA ILE A 186 -0.81 -6.39 22.80
C ILE A 186 -1.14 -7.31 21.63
N LEU A 187 -1.46 -6.72 20.48
CA LEU A 187 -1.58 -7.42 19.20
C LEU A 187 -0.22 -7.48 18.50
N SER A 188 0.17 -8.65 17.99
CA SER A 188 1.48 -8.83 17.34
C SER A 188 1.39 -9.48 15.96
N ALA A 189 2.23 -9.01 15.04
CA ALA A 189 2.24 -9.47 13.65
C ALA A 189 2.42 -11.00 13.48
N PRO A 190 3.23 -11.71 14.30
CA PRO A 190 3.32 -13.17 14.20
C PRO A 190 2.00 -13.89 14.48
N LEU A 191 1.12 -13.31 15.31
CA LEU A 191 -0.20 -13.88 15.62
C LEU A 191 -1.24 -13.54 14.57
N TYR A 192 -1.07 -12.43 13.85
CA TYR A 192 -2.01 -11.92 12.85
C TYR A 192 -1.29 -11.60 11.53
N PRO A 193 -0.71 -12.60 10.86
CA PRO A 193 0.13 -12.38 9.68
C PRO A 193 -0.62 -11.82 8.47
N SER A 194 -1.95 -11.97 8.43
CA SER A 194 -2.82 -11.40 7.39
C SER A 194 -3.17 -9.93 7.63
N ILE A 195 -2.87 -9.38 8.81
CA ILE A 195 -3.16 -8.00 9.16
C ILE A 195 -1.88 -7.19 9.09
N SER A 196 -1.93 -6.07 8.39
CA SER A 196 -0.75 -5.23 8.23
C SER A 196 -0.21 -4.75 9.59
N ARG A 197 1.11 -4.79 9.75
CA ARG A 197 1.79 -4.40 11.00
C ARG A 197 1.41 -2.98 11.44
N ASN A 198 1.22 -2.05 10.51
CA ASN A 198 0.86 -0.67 10.83
C ASN A 198 -0.49 -0.58 11.55
N ILE A 199 -1.47 -1.39 11.17
CA ILE A 199 -2.78 -1.47 11.84
C ILE A 199 -2.61 -2.00 13.25
N LEU A 200 -1.88 -3.09 13.43
CA LEU A 200 -1.66 -3.66 14.77
C LEU A 200 -0.97 -2.66 15.72
N VAL A 201 0.03 -1.93 15.21
CA VAL A 201 0.73 -0.88 15.96
C VAL A 201 -0.20 0.28 16.30
N ASP A 202 -1.04 0.70 15.35
CA ASP A 202 -1.98 1.79 15.55
C ASP A 202 -3.08 1.42 16.58
N ILE A 203 -3.58 0.18 16.59
CA ILE A 203 -4.49 -0.32 17.62
C ILE A 203 -3.79 -0.33 18.99
N ASN A 204 -2.59 -0.91 19.10
CA ASN A 204 -1.87 -1.01 20.38
C ASN A 204 -1.51 0.36 20.99
N ARG A 205 -1.48 1.43 20.19
CA ARG A 205 -1.17 2.80 20.62
C ARG A 205 -2.42 3.62 20.92
N ALA A 206 -3.61 3.09 20.67
CA ALA A 206 -4.86 3.77 20.92
C ALA A 206 -5.19 3.72 22.43
N GLN A 207 -4.92 4.83 23.13
CA GLN A 207 -5.18 5.02 24.56
C GLN A 207 -5.96 6.31 24.78
#